data_AF-A0A0K0FHH2-F1
#
_entry.id   AF-A0A0K0FHH2-F1
#
_cell.length_a   1.000
_cell.length_b   1.000
_cell.length_c   1.000
_cell.angle_alpha   90.00
_cell.angle_beta   90.00
_cell.angle_gamma   90.00
#
_symmetry.space_group_name_H-M   'P 1'
#
loop_
_entity.id
_entity.type
_entity.pdbx_description
1 polymer ?
#
loop_
_entity_poly.entity_id
_entity_poly.type
_entity_poly.pdbx_seq_one_letter_code
_entity_poly.pdbx_strand_id
1 'polypeptide(L)'
;MLKNKAISKLDEHEQRNKRYNLNPIFVLHGSKKDRLIVDCRELNKTIDVEKFTFETIDYVVSLMYSNKMVMTSIDLSETYHSIEIHQEISAPYIYQKIHKVLLNMFREFSNVLLSSYLDDIILVDEEDEYLSGETKRLCEVLINCGFRINEAKSVLVSSKKLQHLGYEII
;
A
#
# COMPACT_ATOMS: atom_id res chain seq x y z
N MET A 1 7.16 -2.68 22.20
CA MET A 1 6.40 -1.55 22.80
C MET A 1 7.14 -0.25 22.48
N LEU A 2 6.72 0.47 21.44
CA LEU A 2 7.24 1.80 21.14
C LEU A 2 6.76 2.76 22.24
N LYS A 3 7.69 3.44 22.93
CA LYS A 3 7.36 4.38 23.99
C LYS A 3 6.64 5.60 23.39
N ASN A 4 5.41 5.81 23.83
CA ASN A 4 4.52 6.92 23.46
C ASN A 4 5.10 8.28 23.87
N LYS A 5 5.93 8.89 23.01
CA LYS A 5 6.10 10.34 22.94
C LYS A 5 6.58 10.70 21.53
N ALA A 6 5.65 10.67 20.57
CA ALA A 6 5.90 11.17 19.21
C ALA A 6 6.05 12.70 19.16
N ILE A 7 5.67 13.39 20.24
CA ILE A 7 5.68 14.85 20.34
C ILE A 7 6.50 15.25 21.57
N SER A 8 7.56 16.02 21.34
CA SER A 8 8.37 16.66 22.38
C SER A 8 8.54 18.14 22.07
N LYS A 9 8.57 18.96 23.12
CA LYS A 9 8.90 20.38 23.00
C LYS A 9 10.39 20.50 22.71
N LEU A 10 10.76 21.16 21.61
CA LEU A 10 12.16 21.46 21.28
C LEU A 10 12.71 22.49 22.27
N ASP A 11 13.95 22.29 22.74
CA ASP A 11 14.64 23.28 23.57
C ASP A 11 15.22 24.45 22.75
N GLU A 12 15.60 25.54 23.42
CA GLU A 12 16.11 26.75 22.75
C GLU A 12 17.43 26.51 21.98
N HIS A 13 18.21 25.50 22.38
CA HIS A 13 19.47 25.15 21.73
C HIS A 13 19.23 24.36 20.44
N GLU A 14 18.31 23.41 20.47
CA GLU A 14 17.85 22.64 19.31
C GLU A 14 17.18 23.53 18.26
N GLN A 15 16.43 24.54 18.68
CA GLN A 15 15.81 25.53 17.78
C GLN A 15 16.86 26.39 17.05
N ARG A 16 17.98 26.72 17.69
CA ARG A 16 19.04 27.57 17.09
C ARG A 16 19.98 26.81 16.16
N ASN A 17 20.22 25.53 16.40
CA ASN A 17 21.30 24.79 15.72
C ASN A 17 20.83 23.86 14.58
N LYS A 18 19.53 23.60 14.44
CA LYS A 18 19.00 22.76 13.34
C LYS A 18 18.11 23.60 12.42
N ARG A 19 18.38 23.54 11.11
CA ARG A 19 17.45 24.03 10.08
C ARG A 19 16.30 23.04 9.98
N TYR A 20 15.17 23.33 10.62
CA TYR A 20 13.95 22.54 10.46
C TYR A 20 13.16 23.03 9.25
N ASN A 21 12.67 22.11 8.44
CA ASN A 21 11.55 22.39 7.55
C ASN A 21 10.26 22.33 8.38
N LEU A 22 9.60 23.48 8.55
CA LEU A 22 8.33 23.57 9.26
C LEU A 22 7.19 23.37 8.25
N ASN A 23 6.42 22.29 8.43
CA ASN A 23 5.25 22.02 7.62
C ASN A 23 3.98 22.36 8.42
N PRO A 24 3.06 23.16 7.86
CA PRO A 24 1.76 23.39 8.47
C PRO A 24 0.99 22.08 8.69
N ILE A 25 0.15 22.06 9.72
CA ILE A 25 -0.70 20.93 10.05
C ILE A 25 -2.16 21.37 10.00
N PHE A 26 -2.97 20.62 9.28
CA PHE A 26 -4.41 20.84 9.13
C PHE A 26 -5.18 19.62 9.62
N VAL A 27 -6.42 19.84 10.06
CA VAL A 27 -7.35 18.74 10.36
C VAL A 27 -8.40 18.73 9.26
N LEU A 28 -8.49 17.62 8.54
CA LEU A 28 -9.56 17.37 7.59
C LEU A 28 -10.65 16.56 8.30
N HIS A 29 -11.85 17.13 8.38
CA HIS A 29 -12.99 16.45 8.98
C HIS A 29 -13.62 15.48 7.99
N GLY A 30 -13.41 14.18 8.22
CA GLY A 30 -13.93 13.11 7.37
C GLY A 30 -15.24 12.52 7.91
N SER A 31 -16.01 11.86 7.06
CA SER A 31 -17.30 11.26 7.44
C SER A 31 -17.21 10.19 8.53
N LYS A 32 -16.09 9.44 8.58
CA LYS A 32 -15.84 8.39 9.60
C LYS A 32 -14.80 8.79 10.64
N LYS A 33 -13.80 9.56 10.24
CA LYS A 33 -12.68 9.97 11.11
C LYS A 33 -12.04 11.24 10.60
N ASP A 34 -11.64 12.10 11.54
CA ASP A 34 -10.78 13.24 11.27
C ASP A 34 -9.39 12.74 10.88
N ARG A 35 -8.75 13.46 9.95
CA ARG A 35 -7.40 13.14 9.47
C ARG A 35 -6.51 14.35 9.70
N LEU A 36 -5.40 14.12 10.40
CA LEU A 36 -4.32 15.09 10.47
C LEU A 36 -3.57 15.08 9.14
N ILE A 37 -3.44 16.25 8.52
CA ILE A 37 -2.76 16.43 7.25
C ILE A 37 -1.56 17.34 7.49
N VAL A 38 -0.37 16.84 7.20
CA VAL A 38 0.86 17.63 7.20
C VAL A 38 1.08 18.13 5.78
N ASP A 39 1.16 19.44 5.59
CA ASP A 39 1.38 20.04 4.28
C ASP A 39 2.86 20.05 3.93
N CYS A 40 3.25 19.01 3.19
CA CYS A 40 4.62 18.81 2.71
C CYS A 40 4.85 19.39 1.30
N ARG A 41 4.04 20.33 0.78
CA ARG A 41 4.19 20.83 -0.60
C ARG A 41 5.56 21.45 -0.86
N GLU A 42 6.07 22.26 0.05
CA GLU A 42 7.40 22.87 -0.08
C GLU A 42 8.51 21.84 0.13
N LEU A 43 8.34 20.94 1.11
CA LEU A 43 9.27 19.85 1.35
C LEU A 43 9.43 18.96 0.10
N ASN A 44 8.34 18.59 -0.55
CA ASN A 44 8.33 17.74 -1.74
C ASN A 44 9.09 18.34 -2.93
N LYS A 45 9.25 19.67 -3.01
CA LYS A 45 10.06 20.33 -4.07
C LYS A 45 11.56 20.08 -3.91
N THR A 46 12.00 19.78 -2.68
CA THR A 46 13.41 19.56 -2.34
C THR A 46 13.82 18.09 -2.37
N ILE A 47 12.85 17.19 -2.38
CA ILE A 47 13.08 15.75 -2.43
C ILE A 47 13.14 15.34 -3.90
N ASP A 48 14.25 14.73 -4.31
CA ASP A 48 14.33 14.05 -5.58
C ASP A 48 13.64 12.69 -5.46
N VAL A 49 12.44 12.57 -6.03
CA VAL A 49 11.63 11.34 -5.95
C VAL A 49 11.67 10.64 -7.29
N GLU A 50 12.18 9.41 -7.29
CA GLU A 50 12.09 8.53 -8.45
C GLU A 50 10.60 8.25 -8.76
N LYS A 51 10.18 8.52 -10.00
CA LYS A 51 8.80 8.29 -10.42
C LYS A 51 8.55 6.80 -10.61
N PHE A 52 7.48 6.31 -10.00
CA PHE A 52 6.98 4.96 -10.21
C PHE A 52 5.78 4.98 -11.16
N THR A 53 5.75 4.02 -12.09
CA THR A 53 4.55 3.70 -12.88
C THR A 53 3.77 2.61 -12.16
N PHE A 54 2.46 2.81 -12.07
CA PHE A 54 1.50 1.83 -11.59
C PHE A 54 0.69 1.25 -12.74
N GLU A 55 0.22 0.02 -12.53
CA GLU A 55 -0.81 -0.58 -13.37
C GLU A 55 -2.09 0.27 -13.26
N THR A 56 -2.73 0.54 -14.39
CA THR A 56 -3.98 1.31 -14.44
C THR A 56 -5.18 0.39 -14.25
N ILE A 57 -6.35 0.97 -14.00
CA ILE A 57 -7.59 0.20 -13.98
C ILE A 57 -7.83 -0.53 -15.31
N ASP A 58 -7.43 0.05 -16.45
CA ASP A 58 -7.56 -0.59 -17.76
C ASP A 58 -6.75 -1.90 -17.85
N TYR A 59 -5.57 -1.93 -17.22
CA TYR A 59 -4.77 -3.15 -17.12
C TYR A 59 -5.51 -4.21 -16.30
N VAL A 60 -6.05 -3.83 -15.14
CA VAL A 60 -6.84 -4.74 -14.28
C VAL A 60 -8.04 -5.30 -15.05
N VAL A 61 -8.78 -4.45 -15.77
CA VAL A 61 -9.92 -4.86 -16.59
C VAL A 61 -9.47 -5.81 -17.71
N SER A 62 -8.29 -5.61 -18.29
CA SER A 62 -7.75 -6.52 -19.31
C SER A 62 -7.44 -7.93 -18.78
N LEU A 63 -7.24 -8.10 -17.47
CA LEU A 63 -7.07 -9.42 -16.85
C LEU A 63 -8.38 -10.22 -16.88
N MET A 64 -9.53 -9.53 -16.91
CA MET A 64 -10.87 -10.12 -16.96
C MET A 64 -11.26 -10.51 -18.40
N TYR A 65 -10.41 -11.26 -19.10
CA TYR A 65 -10.60 -11.61 -20.50
C TYR A 65 -11.65 -12.72 -20.74
N SER A 66 -12.15 -13.34 -19.68
CA SER A 66 -13.03 -14.51 -19.71
C SER A 66 -14.10 -14.40 -18.62
N ASN A 67 -15.32 -14.85 -18.91
CA ASN A 67 -16.45 -14.85 -17.95
C ASN A 67 -16.31 -15.90 -16.82
N LYS A 68 -15.29 -16.74 -16.91
CA LYS A 68 -14.91 -17.71 -15.89
C LYS A 68 -14.04 -17.10 -14.81
N MET A 69 -13.44 -15.94 -15.08
CA MET A 69 -12.54 -15.28 -14.14
C MET A 69 -13.23 -15.00 -12.82
N VAL A 70 -12.52 -15.33 -11.76
CA VAL A 70 -12.84 -15.00 -10.38
C VAL A 70 -11.69 -14.21 -9.80
N MET A 71 -11.99 -13.40 -8.78
CA MET A 71 -11.06 -12.42 -8.24
C MET A 71 -10.99 -12.53 -6.73
N THR A 72 -9.81 -12.26 -6.17
CA THR A 72 -9.62 -11.94 -4.75
C THR A 72 -8.89 -10.62 -4.63
N SER A 73 -9.04 -9.94 -3.49
CA SER A 73 -8.29 -8.75 -3.17
C SER A 73 -7.69 -8.79 -1.78
N ILE A 74 -6.52 -8.18 -1.66
CA ILE A 74 -5.78 -8.02 -0.40
C ILE A 74 -5.57 -6.52 -0.19
N ASP A 75 -6.14 -5.98 0.89
CA ASP A 75 -5.91 -4.61 1.37
C ASP A 75 -4.86 -4.69 2.50
N LEU A 76 -3.79 -3.92 2.37
CA LEU A 76 -2.75 -3.83 3.40
C LEU A 76 -3.03 -2.69 4.39
N SER A 77 -2.83 -2.94 5.68
CA SER A 77 -3.04 -1.97 6.76
C SER A 77 -1.79 -1.17 7.08
N GLU A 78 -1.93 0.16 7.23
CA GLU A 78 -0.91 1.06 7.79
C GLU A 78 0.48 0.88 7.15
N THR A 79 0.49 0.76 5.83
CA THR A 79 1.64 0.34 5.02
C THR A 79 2.84 1.26 5.14
N TYR A 80 2.64 2.56 5.01
CA TYR A 80 3.71 3.55 5.18
C TYR A 80 4.22 3.65 6.62
N HIS A 81 3.38 3.34 7.61
CA HIS A 81 3.78 3.38 9.02
C HIS A 81 4.59 2.17 9.46
N SER A 82 4.63 1.13 8.62
CA SER A 82 5.43 -0.07 8.85
C SER A 82 6.90 0.09 8.42
N ILE A 83 7.25 1.21 7.78
CA ILE A 83 8.58 1.46 7.24
C ILE A 83 9.28 2.57 8.03
N GLU A 84 10.51 2.30 8.46
CA GLU A 84 11.36 3.31 9.06
C GLU A 84 11.77 4.36 8.02
N ILE A 85 11.62 5.64 8.37
CA ILE A 85 12.00 6.75 7.50
C ILE A 85 13.53 6.86 7.52
N HIS A 86 14.18 6.57 6.39
CA HIS A 86 15.60 6.79 6.22
C HIS A 86 15.90 8.27 5.97
N GLN A 87 17.09 8.74 6.37
CA GLN A 87 17.46 10.16 6.29
C GLN A 87 17.48 10.70 4.85
N GLU A 88 17.68 9.81 3.87
CA GLU A 88 17.89 10.18 2.46
C GLU A 88 16.79 9.68 1.52
N ILE A 89 15.88 8.82 1.99
CA ILE A 89 14.93 8.11 1.12
C ILE A 89 13.52 8.20 1.70
N SER A 90 12.56 8.55 0.85
CA SER A 90 11.15 8.66 1.25
C SER A 90 10.53 7.29 1.55
N ALA A 91 9.64 7.23 2.55
CA ALA A 91 8.94 6.01 2.92
C ALA A 91 8.15 5.37 1.75
N PRO A 92 7.45 6.14 0.87
CA PRO A 92 6.76 5.55 -0.26
C PRO A 92 7.67 4.87 -1.28
N TYR A 93 8.89 5.39 -1.47
CA TYR A 93 9.85 4.78 -2.37
C TYR A 93 10.34 3.42 -1.84
N ILE A 94 10.74 3.39 -0.57
CA ILE A 94 11.19 2.15 0.09
C ILE A 94 10.06 1.12 0.05
N TYR A 95 8.84 1.55 0.39
CA TYR A 95 7.65 0.71 0.33
C TYR A 95 7.49 0.08 -1.05
N GLN A 96 7.45 0.90 -2.09
CA GLN A 96 7.22 0.42 -3.44
C GLN A 96 8.32 -0.54 -3.90
N LYS A 97 9.56 -0.28 -3.52
CA LYS A 97 10.70 -1.12 -3.91
C LYS A 97 10.63 -2.50 -3.26
N ILE A 98 10.34 -2.57 -1.96
CA ILE A 98 10.14 -3.83 -1.24
C ILE A 98 8.92 -4.56 -1.80
N HIS A 99 7.80 -3.85 -1.94
CA HIS A 99 6.54 -4.40 -2.44
C HIS A 99 6.70 -5.00 -3.84
N LYS A 100 7.33 -4.28 -4.79
CA LYS A 100 7.59 -4.81 -6.15
C LYS A 100 8.44 -6.07 -6.15
N VAL A 101 9.47 -6.15 -5.31
CA VAL A 101 10.33 -7.34 -5.22
C VAL A 101 9.50 -8.55 -4.77
N LEU A 102 8.65 -8.38 -3.76
CA LEU A 102 7.81 -9.46 -3.25
C LEU A 102 6.79 -9.93 -4.28
N LEU A 103 6.11 -9.01 -4.95
CA LEU A 103 5.13 -9.36 -5.97
C LEU A 103 5.77 -9.99 -7.21
N ASN A 104 6.93 -9.50 -7.65
CA ASN A 104 7.63 -10.09 -8.78
C ASN A 104 8.14 -11.49 -8.47
N MET A 105 8.69 -11.69 -7.26
CA MET A 105 9.03 -13.02 -6.78
C MET A 105 7.80 -13.94 -6.78
N PHE A 106 6.64 -13.47 -6.29
CA PHE A 106 5.42 -14.27 -6.30
C PHE A 106 4.96 -14.63 -7.73
N ARG A 107 5.02 -13.66 -8.66
CA ARG A 107 4.70 -13.87 -10.09
C ARG A 107 5.61 -14.88 -10.78
N GLU A 108 6.84 -15.09 -10.31
CA GLU A 108 7.73 -16.12 -10.84
C GLU A 108 7.33 -17.55 -10.42
N PHE A 109 6.62 -17.69 -9.29
CA PHE A 109 6.23 -18.99 -8.72
C PHE A 109 4.74 -19.33 -8.87
N SER A 110 3.92 -18.36 -9.27
CA SER A 110 2.46 -18.49 -9.40
C SER A 110 2.02 -18.11 -10.81
N ASN A 111 1.05 -18.83 -11.36
CA ASN A 111 0.47 -18.50 -12.67
C ASN A 111 -0.75 -17.57 -12.54
N VAL A 112 -1.15 -17.21 -11.32
CA VAL A 112 -2.27 -16.30 -11.07
C VAL A 112 -1.94 -14.92 -11.60
N LEU A 113 -2.91 -14.30 -12.28
CA LEU A 113 -2.77 -12.93 -12.74
C LEU A 113 -2.82 -12.01 -11.53
N LEU A 114 -1.81 -11.15 -11.40
CA LEU A 114 -1.64 -10.30 -10.24
C LEU A 114 -1.44 -8.86 -10.69
N SER A 115 -2.27 -7.96 -10.17
CA SER A 115 -2.11 -6.51 -10.31
C SER A 115 -2.07 -5.84 -8.94
N SER A 116 -1.31 -4.76 -8.81
CA SER A 116 -1.15 -4.07 -7.54
C SER A 116 -1.06 -2.56 -7.71
N TYR A 117 -1.71 -1.86 -6.79
CA TYR A 117 -1.63 -0.41 -6.67
C TYR A 117 -1.40 -0.05 -5.21
N LEU A 118 -0.15 0.21 -4.86
CA LEU A 118 0.29 0.50 -3.49
C LEU A 118 -0.15 -0.57 -2.48
N ASP A 119 -1.29 -0.35 -1.83
CA ASP A 119 -1.79 -1.18 -0.73
C ASP A 119 -2.93 -2.12 -1.19
N ASP A 120 -3.47 -1.87 -2.38
CA ASP A 120 -4.56 -2.64 -3.00
C ASP A 120 -3.97 -3.65 -3.99
N ILE A 121 -4.03 -4.94 -3.64
CA ILE A 121 -3.59 -6.04 -4.51
C ILE A 121 -4.83 -6.78 -4.99
N ILE A 122 -4.87 -7.12 -6.28
CA ILE A 122 -5.90 -7.96 -6.89
C ILE A 122 -5.26 -9.16 -7.55
N LEU A 123 -5.86 -10.33 -7.33
CA LEU A 123 -5.48 -11.59 -7.95
C LEU A 123 -6.66 -12.12 -8.76
N VAL A 124 -6.38 -12.70 -9.92
CA VAL A 124 -7.39 -13.16 -10.88
C VAL A 124 -6.97 -14.49 -11.47
N ASP A 125 -7.89 -15.45 -11.49
CA ASP A 125 -7.72 -16.76 -12.14
C ASP A 125 -9.08 -17.33 -12.59
N GLU A 126 -9.07 -18.37 -13.43
CA GLU A 126 -10.31 -19.08 -13.82
C GLU A 126 -10.71 -20.14 -12.78
N GLU A 127 -9.76 -20.68 -12.01
CA GLU A 127 -9.98 -21.76 -11.07
C GLU A 127 -10.05 -21.23 -9.62
N ASP A 128 -11.25 -21.31 -9.03
CA ASP A 128 -11.57 -20.79 -7.70
C ASP A 128 -10.70 -21.40 -6.59
N GLU A 129 -10.56 -22.73 -6.57
CA GLU A 129 -9.78 -23.42 -5.54
C GLU A 129 -8.28 -23.08 -5.65
N TYR A 130 -7.77 -22.98 -6.87
CA TYR A 130 -6.39 -22.56 -7.13
C TYR A 130 -6.16 -21.11 -6.69
N LEU A 131 -7.04 -20.18 -7.09
CA LEU A 131 -6.96 -18.77 -6.70
C LEU A 131 -6.99 -18.60 -5.18
N SER A 132 -7.87 -19.33 -4.50
CA SER A 132 -7.99 -19.29 -3.04
C SER A 132 -6.71 -19.79 -2.36
N GLY A 133 -6.10 -20.85 -2.88
CA GLY A 133 -4.81 -21.37 -2.41
C GLY A 133 -3.67 -20.36 -2.60
N GLU A 134 -3.57 -19.75 -3.78
CA GLU A 134 -2.52 -18.77 -4.10
C GLU A 134 -2.70 -17.45 -3.35
N THR A 135 -3.95 -17.00 -3.16
CA THR A 135 -4.28 -15.84 -2.32
C THR A 135 -3.77 -16.06 -0.90
N LYS A 136 -4.01 -17.25 -0.33
CA LYS A 136 -3.51 -17.59 1.00
C LYS A 136 -1.98 -17.63 1.06
N ARG A 137 -1.32 -18.20 0.06
CA ARG A 137 0.16 -18.20 -0.02
C ARG A 137 0.72 -16.78 -0.08
N LEU A 138 0.13 -15.90 -0.87
CA LEU A 138 0.56 -14.51 -0.94
C LEU A 138 0.36 -13.79 0.41
N CYS A 139 -0.77 -14.02 1.08
CA CYS A 139 -1.02 -13.51 2.42
C CYS A 139 0.08 -13.95 3.40
N GLU A 140 0.46 -15.24 3.39
CA GLU A 140 1.52 -15.77 4.25
C GLU A 140 2.88 -15.13 3.95
N VAL A 141 3.25 -14.96 2.67
CA VAL A 141 4.48 -14.27 2.27
C VAL A 141 4.48 -12.82 2.78
N LEU A 142 3.39 -12.08 2.58
CA LEU A 142 3.26 -10.69 3.02
C LEU A 142 3.38 -10.58 4.54
N ILE A 143 2.70 -11.46 5.29
CA ILE A 143 2.78 -11.49 6.76
C ILE A 143 4.21 -11.80 7.23
N ASN A 144 4.87 -12.79 6.62
CA ASN A 144 6.25 -13.15 6.96
C ASN A 144 7.25 -12.03 6.66
N CYS A 145 6.95 -11.17 5.67
CA CYS A 145 7.73 -9.98 5.36
C CYS A 145 7.38 -8.77 6.24
N GLY A 146 6.48 -8.93 7.22
CA GLY A 146 6.13 -7.90 8.20
C GLY A 146 4.94 -7.01 7.79
N PHE A 147 4.27 -7.29 6.67
CA PHE A 147 3.05 -6.58 6.28
C PHE A 147 1.86 -7.05 7.12
N ARG A 148 0.85 -6.18 7.26
CA ARG A 148 -0.39 -6.48 7.95
C ARG A 148 -1.54 -6.46 6.96
N ILE A 149 -2.34 -7.52 6.96
CA ILE A 149 -3.50 -7.65 6.08
C ILE A 149 -4.73 -7.10 6.79
N ASN A 150 -5.53 -6.31 6.07
CA ASN A 150 -6.81 -5.83 6.53
C ASN A 150 -7.92 -6.79 6.13
N GLU A 151 -8.19 -7.79 6.97
CA GLU A 151 -9.21 -8.81 6.66
C GLU A 151 -10.61 -8.21 6.45
N ALA A 152 -10.94 -7.10 7.11
CA ALA A 152 -12.25 -6.47 6.99
C ALA A 152 -12.49 -5.78 5.63
N LYS A 153 -11.41 -5.44 4.92
CA LYS A 153 -11.49 -4.83 3.58
C LYS A 153 -11.02 -5.76 2.47
N SER A 154 -10.31 -6.82 2.81
CA SER A 154 -9.84 -7.81 1.86
C SER A 154 -10.99 -8.74 1.45
N VAL A 155 -10.97 -9.18 0.21
CA VAL A 155 -11.88 -10.22 -0.31
C VAL A 155 -11.03 -11.46 -0.58
N LEU A 156 -10.87 -12.29 0.46
CA LEU A 156 -9.95 -13.44 0.45
C LEU A 156 -10.59 -14.73 -0.09
N VAL A 157 -11.90 -14.74 -0.26
CA VAL A 157 -12.65 -15.79 -0.95
C VAL A 157 -12.97 -15.27 -2.34
N SER A 158 -12.83 -16.12 -3.35
CA SER A 158 -13.02 -15.66 -4.72
C SER A 158 -14.42 -15.12 -4.97
N SER A 159 -14.50 -14.10 -5.81
CA SER A 159 -15.74 -13.44 -6.19
C SER A 159 -15.68 -13.03 -7.66
N LYS A 160 -16.83 -13.08 -8.33
CA LYS A 160 -16.98 -12.51 -9.68
C LYS A 160 -17.17 -11.00 -9.67
N LYS A 161 -17.45 -10.42 -8.51
CA LYS A 161 -17.67 -8.98 -8.35
C LYS A 161 -16.83 -8.44 -7.21
N LEU A 162 -16.06 -7.39 -7.48
CA LEU A 162 -15.12 -6.85 -6.51
C LEU A 162 -14.91 -5.35 -6.73
N GLN A 163 -14.76 -4.59 -5.64
CA GLN A 163 -14.35 -3.19 -5.72
C GLN A 163 -12.83 -3.07 -5.67
N HIS A 164 -12.25 -2.43 -6.69
CA HIS A 164 -10.80 -2.18 -6.78
C HIS A 164 -10.55 -0.79 -7.37
N LEU A 165 -9.68 -0.01 -6.74
CA LEU A 165 -9.36 1.38 -7.15
C LEU A 165 -10.56 2.31 -7.30
N GLY A 166 -11.63 2.06 -6.55
CA GLY A 166 -12.87 2.83 -6.61
C GLY A 166 -13.81 2.44 -7.76
N TYR A 167 -13.49 1.39 -8.51
CA TYR A 167 -14.33 0.82 -9.57
C TYR A 167 -14.92 -0.52 -9.11
N GLU A 168 -16.12 -0.83 -9.59
CA GLU A 168 -16.69 -2.18 -9.48
C GLU A 168 -16.28 -2.99 -10.72
N ILE A 169 -15.57 -4.09 -10.48
CA ILE A 169 -15.17 -5.05 -11.52
C ILE A 169 -16.19 -6.20 -11.50
N ILE A 170 -16.70 -6.57 -12.67
CA ILE A 170 -17.77 -7.57 -12.90
C ILE A 170 -17.35 -8.53 -14.01
#